data_AF-G3IWG2-F1
#
_entry.id   AF-G3IWG2-F1
#
_cell.length_a   1.000
_cell.length_b   1.000
_cell.length_c   1.000
_cell.angle_alpha   90.00
_cell.angle_beta   90.00
_cell.angle_gamma   90.00
#
_symmetry.space_group_name_H-M   'P 1'
#
loop_
_entity.id
_entity.type
_entity.pdbx_description
1 polymer ?
#
loop_
_entity_poly.entity_id
_entity_poly.type
_entity_poly.pdbx_seq_one_letter_code
_entity_poly.pdbx_strand_id
1 'polypeptide(L)'
;MTENYDLHCHSTASDGALSPTAVVQRAHGCGVTSLALTDHDTVSGLNEAQAAADAAGIKLIPGIELSTSWQNKCFHIVGLGIDPAYPPLAEATRNLQTMRTERAEKIADKLEKKRIPGALEAVKKAAGEGMITRTHFADFLLSQFHVSTQQEAFDRYLGAGKAAFVPTTWSDMELAINWITGSGGVAVLAHPLRYKLTASWMKRLLAAFKEAGGQGIEVVTGRYNSDEIKLVAGYATRFELAGSVGSDFHNPANPWVELGRLAPLPEKIKPVWDLLN
;
A
#
# COMPACT_ATOMS: atom_id res chain seq x y z
N MET A 1 9.59 -23.90 -12.23
CA MET A 1 9.13 -22.67 -12.90
C MET A 1 9.98 -21.54 -12.39
N THR A 2 10.24 -20.50 -13.19
CA THR A 2 10.95 -19.31 -12.68
C THR A 2 10.03 -18.59 -11.70
N GLU A 3 10.52 -18.32 -10.50
CA GLU A 3 9.76 -17.54 -9.51
C GLU A 3 9.46 -16.14 -10.06
N ASN A 4 8.23 -15.68 -9.83
CA ASN A 4 7.68 -14.41 -10.26
C ASN A 4 6.90 -13.82 -9.08
N TYR A 5 7.44 -12.74 -8.52
CA TYR A 5 6.98 -12.12 -7.29
C TYR A 5 6.18 -10.85 -7.59
N ASP A 6 5.06 -10.68 -6.89
CA ASP A 6 4.38 -9.40 -6.75
C ASP A 6 4.03 -9.19 -5.28
N LEU A 7 4.75 -8.30 -4.60
CA LEU A 7 4.71 -8.15 -3.15
C LEU A 7 3.95 -6.91 -2.68
N HIS A 8 3.16 -6.30 -3.56
CA HIS A 8 2.33 -5.15 -3.20
C HIS A 8 1.09 -5.10 -4.09
N CYS A 9 -0.07 -5.41 -3.53
CA CYS A 9 -1.36 -5.25 -4.20
C CYS A 9 -2.50 -5.09 -3.19
N HIS A 10 -3.63 -4.61 -3.69
CA HIS A 10 -4.80 -4.24 -2.89
C HIS A 10 -6.05 -4.95 -3.40
N SER A 11 -6.95 -5.23 -2.47
CA SER A 11 -8.25 -5.86 -2.69
C SER A 11 -9.38 -4.97 -2.13
N THR A 12 -10.62 -5.44 -2.21
CA THR A 12 -11.77 -4.78 -1.58
C THR A 12 -11.72 -4.78 -0.06
N ALA A 13 -10.74 -5.44 0.57
CA ALA A 13 -10.50 -5.28 2.01
C ALA A 13 -9.98 -3.87 2.34
N SER A 14 -9.30 -3.18 1.40
CA SER A 14 -9.13 -1.72 1.44
C SER A 14 -9.78 -1.02 0.25
N ASP A 15 -9.00 -0.61 -0.74
CA ASP A 15 -9.40 0.23 -1.87
C ASP A 15 -9.03 -0.36 -3.23
N GLY A 16 -8.75 -1.66 -3.27
CA GLY A 16 -8.78 -2.43 -4.51
C GLY A 16 -10.20 -2.65 -5.01
N ALA A 17 -10.34 -2.80 -6.32
CA ALA A 17 -11.61 -3.03 -7.00
C ALA A 17 -11.99 -4.52 -7.10
N LEU A 18 -11.07 -5.43 -6.75
CA LEU A 18 -11.25 -6.88 -6.82
C LEU A 18 -11.24 -7.48 -5.43
N SER A 19 -12.06 -8.51 -5.19
CA SER A 19 -12.00 -9.26 -3.92
C SER A 19 -10.64 -9.94 -3.74
N PRO A 20 -10.24 -10.30 -2.51
CA PRO A 20 -9.01 -11.05 -2.26
C PRO A 20 -8.88 -12.30 -3.17
N THR A 21 -9.97 -13.06 -3.33
CA THR A 21 -10.02 -14.21 -4.26
C THR A 21 -9.73 -13.79 -5.71
N ALA A 22 -10.38 -12.72 -6.19
CA ALA A 22 -10.23 -12.27 -7.57
C ALA A 22 -8.83 -11.69 -7.85
N VAL A 23 -8.19 -11.04 -6.87
CA VAL A 23 -6.79 -10.59 -6.96
C VAL A 23 -5.87 -11.79 -7.15
N VAL A 24 -6.02 -12.82 -6.32
CA VAL A 24 -5.21 -14.05 -6.39
C VAL A 24 -5.39 -14.77 -7.73
N GLN A 25 -6.63 -14.96 -8.18
CA GLN A 25 -6.91 -15.59 -9.48
C GLN A 25 -6.32 -14.80 -10.64
N ARG A 26 -6.38 -13.46 -10.56
CA ARG A 26 -5.77 -12.58 -11.57
C ARG A 26 -4.25 -12.71 -11.57
N ALA A 27 -3.61 -12.67 -10.40
CA ALA A 27 -2.17 -12.83 -10.25
C ALA A 27 -1.70 -14.15 -10.86
N HIS A 28 -2.40 -15.26 -10.56
CA HIS A 28 -2.13 -16.56 -11.16
C HIS A 28 -2.24 -16.53 -12.69
N GLY A 29 -3.32 -15.94 -13.23
CA GLY A 29 -3.50 -15.77 -14.67
C GLY A 29 -2.41 -14.91 -15.35
N CYS A 30 -1.78 -14.01 -14.60
CA CYS A 30 -0.63 -13.21 -15.04
C CYS A 30 0.73 -13.90 -14.83
N GLY A 31 0.74 -15.15 -14.37
CA GLY A 31 1.97 -15.93 -14.15
C GLY A 31 2.73 -15.57 -12.88
N VAL A 32 2.09 -14.91 -11.91
CA VAL A 32 2.65 -14.72 -10.57
C VAL A 32 2.68 -16.06 -9.85
N THR A 33 3.79 -16.37 -9.19
CA THR A 33 3.98 -17.61 -8.42
C THR A 33 4.05 -17.35 -6.92
N SER A 34 4.47 -16.14 -6.52
CA SER A 34 4.50 -15.67 -5.14
C SER A 34 3.85 -14.28 -5.05
N LEU A 35 2.74 -14.17 -4.32
CA LEU A 35 1.95 -12.95 -4.18
C LEU A 35 1.90 -12.50 -2.72
N ALA A 36 2.03 -11.20 -2.44
CA ALA A 36 1.62 -10.63 -1.15
C ALA A 36 0.39 -9.73 -1.33
N LEU A 37 -0.67 -9.99 -0.56
CA LEU A 37 -1.80 -9.09 -0.42
C LEU A 37 -1.48 -8.11 0.71
N THR A 38 -1.48 -6.81 0.42
CA THR A 38 -0.96 -5.75 1.31
C THR A 38 -1.97 -4.63 1.46
N ASP A 39 -3.23 -4.97 1.76
CA ASP A 39 -4.30 -3.99 1.92
C ASP A 39 -3.94 -2.91 2.96
N HIS A 40 -4.44 -1.70 2.74
CA HIS A 40 -4.17 -0.56 3.60
C HIS A 40 -4.72 -0.75 5.02
N ASP A 41 -3.83 -0.77 6.00
CA ASP A 41 -4.11 -0.81 7.44
C ASP A 41 -4.98 -1.99 7.94
N THR A 42 -5.16 -3.03 7.13
CA THR A 42 -6.01 -4.18 7.47
C THR A 42 -5.40 -5.49 7.00
N VAL A 43 -5.74 -6.57 7.71
CA VAL A 43 -5.40 -7.96 7.36
C VAL A 43 -6.64 -8.79 7.02
N SER A 44 -7.82 -8.15 6.95
CA SER A 44 -9.11 -8.84 6.82
C SER A 44 -9.24 -9.69 5.55
N GLY A 45 -8.55 -9.31 4.46
CA GLY A 45 -8.55 -10.06 3.21
C GLY A 45 -7.66 -11.31 3.19
N LEU A 46 -6.76 -11.48 4.17
CA LEU A 46 -5.71 -12.51 4.10
C LEU A 46 -6.24 -13.94 4.13
N ASN A 47 -7.26 -14.23 4.94
CA ASN A 47 -7.83 -15.58 5.03
C ASN A 47 -8.50 -16.00 3.72
N GLU A 48 -9.25 -15.09 3.09
CA GLU A 48 -9.86 -15.33 1.78
C GLU A 48 -8.79 -15.50 0.70
N ALA A 49 -7.78 -14.62 0.67
CA ALA A 49 -6.66 -14.72 -0.25
C ALA A 49 -5.90 -16.05 -0.09
N GLN A 50 -5.70 -16.52 1.14
CA GLN A 50 -4.97 -17.77 1.41
C GLN A 50 -5.72 -18.96 0.82
N ALA A 51 -7.02 -19.05 1.06
CA ALA A 51 -7.85 -20.12 0.50
C ALA A 51 -7.84 -20.11 -1.04
N ALA A 52 -7.88 -18.92 -1.66
CA ALA A 52 -7.77 -18.79 -3.11
C ALA A 52 -6.38 -19.16 -3.63
N ALA A 53 -5.32 -18.84 -2.89
CA ALA A 53 -3.94 -19.12 -3.29
C ALA A 53 -3.63 -20.61 -3.24
N ASP A 54 -4.10 -21.30 -2.19
CA ASP A 54 -4.03 -22.75 -2.06
C ASP A 54 -4.74 -23.45 -3.23
N ALA A 55 -5.92 -22.95 -3.62
CA ALA A 55 -6.68 -23.49 -4.75
C ALA A 55 -6.00 -23.23 -6.12
N ALA A 56 -5.34 -22.08 -6.27
CA ALA A 56 -4.64 -21.69 -7.50
C ALA A 56 -3.20 -22.25 -7.59
N GLY A 57 -2.66 -22.80 -6.50
CA GLY A 57 -1.28 -23.28 -6.43
C GLY A 57 -0.23 -22.17 -6.51
N ILE A 58 -0.53 -20.98 -5.98
CA ILE A 58 0.44 -19.89 -5.82
C ILE A 58 0.80 -19.71 -4.35
N LYS A 59 2.03 -19.28 -4.05
CA LYS A 59 2.45 -18.97 -2.68
C LYS A 59 1.88 -17.62 -2.29
N LEU A 60 1.01 -17.58 -1.28
CA LEU A 60 0.64 -16.32 -0.63
C LEU A 60 1.63 -15.98 0.49
N ILE A 61 2.07 -14.73 0.51
CA ILE A 61 2.84 -14.13 1.60
C ILE A 61 1.87 -13.19 2.34
N PRO A 62 1.54 -13.47 3.61
CA PRO A 62 0.71 -12.59 4.43
C PRO A 62 1.32 -11.18 4.47
N GLY A 63 0.55 -10.17 4.10
CA GLY A 63 1.03 -8.80 4.00
C GLY A 63 0.05 -7.75 4.52
N ILE A 64 0.55 -6.53 4.65
CA ILE A 64 -0.22 -5.33 5.03
C ILE A 64 0.52 -4.09 4.55
N GLU A 65 -0.18 -3.02 4.18
CA GLU A 65 0.44 -1.69 4.00
C GLU A 65 -0.02 -0.73 5.10
N LEU A 66 0.86 -0.45 6.06
CA LEU A 66 0.57 0.45 7.18
C LEU A 66 0.79 1.91 6.79
N SER A 67 -0.20 2.76 7.04
CA SER A 67 -0.10 4.21 6.99
C SER A 67 0.61 4.73 8.23
N THR A 68 1.71 5.44 8.03
CA THR A 68 2.56 5.94 9.12
C THR A 68 2.82 7.43 8.99
N SER A 69 3.19 8.04 10.10
CA SER A 69 3.63 9.43 10.16
C SER A 69 5.06 9.53 10.66
N TRP A 70 5.87 10.32 9.97
CA TRP A 70 7.20 10.70 10.41
C TRP A 70 7.49 12.15 10.01
N GLN A 71 7.91 12.99 10.97
CA GLN A 71 8.13 14.43 10.79
C GLN A 71 7.00 15.16 10.03
N ASN A 72 5.75 14.95 10.47
CA ASN A 72 4.53 15.54 9.89
C ASN A 72 4.29 15.19 8.41
N LYS A 73 4.85 14.08 7.93
CA LYS A 73 4.62 13.53 6.59
C LYS A 73 4.08 12.11 6.70
N CYS A 74 3.21 11.76 5.75
CA CYS A 74 2.64 10.43 5.62
C CYS A 74 3.56 9.56 4.77
N PHE A 75 3.87 8.37 5.25
CA PHE A 75 4.60 7.32 4.54
C PHE A 75 3.87 6.00 4.68
N HIS A 76 4.14 5.07 3.77
CA HIS A 76 3.56 3.74 3.85
C HIS A 76 4.67 2.70 4.04
N ILE A 77 4.43 1.79 4.98
CA ILE A 77 5.34 0.70 5.30
C ILE A 77 4.61 -0.61 5.01
N VAL A 78 5.10 -1.36 4.03
CA VAL A 78 4.62 -2.70 3.75
C VAL A 78 5.24 -3.67 4.75
N GLY A 79 4.42 -4.51 5.37
CA GLY A 79 4.84 -5.69 6.13
C GLY A 79 4.68 -6.94 5.27
N LEU A 80 5.71 -7.76 5.17
CA LEU A 80 5.70 -9.04 4.44
C LEU A 80 5.98 -10.21 5.37
N GLY A 81 5.22 -11.29 5.26
CA GLY A 81 5.37 -12.48 6.10
C GLY A 81 4.96 -12.24 7.56
N ILE A 82 3.98 -11.35 7.77
CA ILE A 82 3.47 -11.02 9.11
C ILE A 82 2.64 -12.16 9.70
N ASP A 83 2.60 -12.27 11.02
CA ASP A 83 1.53 -12.98 11.73
C ASP A 83 0.35 -12.01 11.98
N PRO A 84 -0.79 -12.15 11.27
CA PRO A 84 -1.95 -11.27 11.46
C PRO A 84 -2.61 -11.43 12.83
N ALA A 85 -2.36 -12.54 13.55
CA ALA A 85 -2.87 -12.77 14.89
C ALA A 85 -1.99 -12.17 15.99
N TYR A 86 -0.81 -11.63 15.65
CA TYR A 86 0.08 -11.00 16.62
C TYR A 86 -0.63 -9.84 17.35
N PRO A 87 -0.85 -9.91 18.68
CA PRO A 87 -1.79 -9.01 19.36
C PRO A 87 -1.51 -7.51 19.16
N PRO A 88 -0.26 -7.01 19.21
CA PRO A 88 0.02 -5.61 18.93
C PRO A 88 -0.38 -5.14 17.53
N LEU A 89 -0.16 -5.97 16.49
CA LEU A 89 -0.56 -5.65 15.12
C LEU A 89 -2.09 -5.71 14.96
N ALA A 90 -2.73 -6.73 15.55
CA ALA A 90 -4.18 -6.86 15.54
C ALA A 90 -4.87 -5.68 16.25
N GLU A 91 -4.31 -5.17 17.34
CA GLU A 91 -4.81 -3.98 18.01
C GLU A 91 -4.60 -2.70 17.19
N ALA A 92 -3.41 -2.56 16.60
CA ALA A 92 -3.08 -1.43 15.74
C ALA A 92 -4.06 -1.28 14.56
N THR A 93 -4.37 -2.37 13.86
CA THR A 93 -5.29 -2.35 12.71
C THR A 93 -6.71 -1.92 13.10
N ARG A 94 -7.22 -2.34 14.28
CA ARG A 94 -8.51 -1.85 14.82
C ARG A 94 -8.50 -0.34 15.08
N ASN A 95 -7.41 0.18 15.65
CA ASN A 95 -7.25 1.61 15.92
C ASN A 95 -7.16 2.42 14.61
N LEU A 96 -6.44 1.91 13.60
CA LEU A 96 -6.34 2.52 12.28
C LEU A 96 -7.68 2.53 11.55
N GLN A 97 -8.51 1.50 11.70
CA GLN A 97 -9.87 1.47 11.16
C GLN A 97 -10.75 2.60 11.72
N THR A 98 -10.68 2.79 13.03
CA THR A 98 -11.40 3.89 13.72
C THR A 98 -10.92 5.23 13.18
N MET A 99 -9.60 5.44 13.10
CA MET A 99 -9.01 6.68 12.56
C MET A 99 -9.43 6.95 11.12
N ARG A 100 -9.49 5.93 10.27
CA ARG A 100 -9.95 6.05 8.87
C ARG A 100 -11.42 6.44 8.78
N THR A 101 -12.26 5.87 9.63
CA THR A 101 -13.70 6.19 9.68
C THR A 101 -13.92 7.65 10.09
N GLU A 102 -13.30 8.10 11.18
CA GLU A 102 -13.37 9.50 11.61
C GLU A 102 -12.81 10.46 10.56
N ARG A 103 -11.75 10.06 9.86
CA ARG A 103 -11.17 10.86 8.78
C ARG A 103 -12.11 10.94 7.59
N ALA A 104 -12.80 9.86 7.23
CA ALA A 104 -13.77 9.83 6.15
C ALA A 104 -14.92 10.81 6.40
N GLU A 105 -15.44 10.87 7.63
CA GLU A 105 -16.46 11.85 8.04
C GLU A 105 -15.98 13.28 7.82
N LYS A 106 -14.75 13.60 8.27
CA LYS A 106 -14.15 14.93 8.09
C LYS A 106 -13.92 15.28 6.61
N ILE A 107 -13.58 14.31 5.76
CA ILE A 107 -13.42 14.53 4.30
C ILE A 107 -14.80 14.83 3.69
N ALA A 108 -15.80 14.03 4.03
CA ALA A 108 -17.17 14.22 3.55
C ALA A 108 -17.73 15.59 3.95
N ASP A 109 -17.55 16.02 5.20
CA ASP A 109 -17.94 17.36 5.68
C ASP A 109 -17.30 18.49 4.86
N LYS A 110 -16.05 18.32 4.44
CA LYS A 110 -15.39 19.30 3.58
C LYS A 110 -15.95 19.31 2.16
N LEU A 111 -16.33 18.15 1.62
CA LEU A 111 -17.00 18.05 0.33
C LEU A 111 -18.42 18.64 0.37
N GLU A 112 -19.17 18.41 1.45
CA GLU A 112 -20.48 19.03 1.71
C GLU A 112 -20.37 20.56 1.67
N LYS A 113 -19.36 21.14 2.34
CA LYS A 113 -19.07 22.59 2.29
C LYS A 113 -18.70 23.10 0.90
N LYS A 114 -18.38 22.21 -0.04
CA LYS A 114 -18.15 22.50 -1.46
C LYS A 114 -19.36 22.18 -2.35
N ARG A 115 -20.53 21.95 -1.76
CA ARG A 115 -21.78 21.60 -2.44
C ARG A 115 -21.67 20.27 -3.21
N ILE A 116 -20.92 19.33 -2.64
CA ILE A 116 -20.77 17.97 -3.14
C ILE A 116 -21.31 17.03 -2.05
N PRO A 117 -22.65 16.88 -1.96
CA PRO A 117 -23.25 16.13 -0.87
C PRO A 117 -23.21 14.61 -1.09
N GLY A 118 -23.39 13.84 0.00
CA GLY A 118 -23.59 12.39 -0.07
C GLY A 118 -22.31 11.55 -0.21
N ALA A 119 -21.14 12.18 -0.09
CA ALA A 119 -19.86 11.50 -0.23
C ALA A 119 -19.66 10.37 0.81
N LEU A 120 -20.04 10.60 2.07
CA LEU A 120 -19.84 9.63 3.14
C LEU A 120 -20.59 8.31 2.89
N GLU A 121 -21.88 8.42 2.55
CA GLU A 121 -22.73 7.25 2.27
C GLU A 121 -22.24 6.48 1.05
N ALA A 122 -21.81 7.20 0.00
CA ALA A 122 -21.26 6.58 -1.19
C ALA A 122 -19.97 5.79 -0.89
N VAL A 123 -19.03 6.36 -0.13
CA VAL A 123 -17.77 5.67 0.19
C VAL A 123 -17.94 4.53 1.18
N LYS A 124 -18.87 4.65 2.15
CA LYS A 124 -19.22 3.54 3.06
C LYS A 124 -19.80 2.37 2.26
N LYS A 125 -20.70 2.66 1.31
CA LYS A 125 -21.28 1.63 0.43
C LYS A 125 -20.22 0.99 -0.46
N ALA A 126 -19.28 1.78 -1.00
CA ALA A 126 -18.22 1.29 -1.88
C ALA A 126 -17.22 0.40 -1.13
N ALA A 127 -16.79 0.81 0.06
CA ALA A 127 -15.84 0.05 0.88
C ALA A 127 -16.49 -1.20 1.51
N GLY A 128 -17.81 -1.18 1.76
CA GLY A 128 -18.50 -2.26 2.45
C GLY A 128 -17.94 -2.44 3.87
N GLU A 129 -17.39 -3.62 4.15
CA GLU A 129 -16.69 -3.93 5.41
C GLU A 129 -15.20 -3.57 5.38
N GLY A 130 -14.67 -3.17 4.22
CA GLY A 130 -13.28 -2.81 4.01
C GLY A 130 -12.90 -1.42 4.53
N MET A 131 -11.61 -1.09 4.40
CA MET A 131 -11.04 0.17 4.87
C MET A 131 -11.37 1.33 3.93
N ILE A 132 -12.03 2.37 4.46
CA ILE A 132 -12.26 3.59 3.69
C ILE A 132 -10.92 4.34 3.50
N THR A 133 -10.50 4.46 2.23
CA THR A 133 -9.38 5.32 1.82
C THR A 133 -9.86 6.54 1.02
N ARG A 134 -8.91 7.40 0.63
CA ARG A 134 -9.20 8.55 -0.26
C ARG A 134 -9.54 8.10 -1.68
N THR A 135 -9.14 6.90 -2.08
CA THR A 135 -9.41 6.35 -3.41
C THR A 135 -10.92 6.21 -3.62
N HIS A 136 -11.66 5.75 -2.61
CA HIS A 136 -13.14 5.74 -2.67
C HIS A 136 -13.75 7.13 -2.88
N PHE A 137 -13.20 8.17 -2.27
CA PHE A 137 -13.65 9.54 -2.52
C PHE A 137 -13.29 10.01 -3.93
N ALA A 138 -12.14 9.59 -4.46
CA ALA A 138 -11.76 9.88 -5.84
C ALA A 138 -12.73 9.23 -6.83
N ASP A 139 -13.11 7.98 -6.59
CA ASP A 139 -14.10 7.26 -7.38
C ASP A 139 -15.49 7.88 -7.27
N PHE A 140 -15.90 8.28 -6.07
CA PHE A 140 -17.15 9.04 -5.89
C PHE A 140 -17.15 10.33 -6.70
N LEU A 141 -16.11 11.15 -6.59
CA LEU A 141 -15.99 12.41 -7.35
C LEU A 141 -16.00 12.19 -8.86
N LEU A 142 -15.36 11.12 -9.33
CA LEU A 142 -15.34 10.74 -10.74
C LEU A 142 -16.73 10.27 -11.20
N SER A 143 -17.39 9.40 -10.44
CA SER A 143 -18.71 8.85 -10.76
C SER A 143 -19.83 9.90 -10.79
N GLN A 144 -19.68 10.97 -10.00
CA GLN A 144 -20.60 12.11 -9.96
C GLN A 144 -20.17 13.24 -10.92
N PHE A 145 -19.21 13.00 -11.81
CA PHE A 145 -18.72 13.95 -12.80
C PHE A 145 -18.15 15.26 -12.23
N HIS A 146 -17.69 15.27 -10.97
CA HIS A 146 -16.99 16.42 -10.39
C HIS A 146 -15.55 16.57 -10.91
N VAL A 147 -14.99 15.46 -11.40
CA VAL A 147 -13.66 15.35 -12.04
C VAL A 147 -13.73 14.35 -13.19
N SER A 148 -12.72 14.36 -14.07
CA SER A 148 -12.62 13.50 -15.25
C SER A 148 -11.65 12.33 -15.07
N THR A 149 -10.78 12.39 -14.05
CA THR A 149 -9.84 11.31 -13.71
C THR A 149 -9.66 11.20 -12.19
N GLN A 150 -9.20 10.04 -11.71
CA GLN A 150 -8.81 9.91 -10.30
C GLN A 150 -7.70 10.89 -9.91
N GLN A 151 -6.70 11.09 -10.76
CA GLN A 151 -5.61 12.04 -10.49
C GLN A 151 -6.14 13.46 -10.28
N GLU A 152 -7.12 13.88 -11.09
CA GLU A 152 -7.77 15.18 -10.93
C GLU A 152 -8.51 15.30 -9.57
N ALA A 153 -9.08 14.21 -9.05
CA ALA A 153 -9.67 14.19 -7.71
C ALA A 153 -8.64 14.55 -6.63
N PHE A 154 -7.43 13.99 -6.71
CA PHE A 154 -6.34 14.33 -5.80
C PHE A 154 -5.83 15.76 -6.03
N ASP A 155 -5.70 16.19 -7.27
CA ASP A 155 -5.17 17.51 -7.59
C ASP A 155 -6.10 18.66 -7.17
N ARG A 156 -7.43 18.43 -7.19
CA ARG A 156 -8.43 19.45 -6.85
C ARG A 156 -8.95 19.36 -5.42
N TYR A 157 -9.16 18.15 -4.90
CA TYR A 157 -9.91 17.95 -3.65
C TYR A 157 -9.11 17.23 -2.55
N LEU A 158 -8.45 16.12 -2.86
CA LEU A 158 -8.02 15.14 -1.84
C LEU A 158 -6.52 15.19 -1.49
N GLY A 159 -5.69 15.86 -2.32
CA GLY A 159 -4.26 16.00 -2.12
C GLY A 159 -3.89 17.01 -1.03
N ALA A 160 -2.64 17.00 -0.57
CA ALA A 160 -2.20 17.91 0.50
C ALA A 160 -2.51 19.39 0.18
N GLY A 161 -3.12 20.09 1.12
CA GLY A 161 -3.53 21.49 0.97
C GLY A 161 -4.76 21.74 0.11
N LYS A 162 -5.45 20.69 -0.37
CA LYS A 162 -6.63 20.81 -1.23
C LYS A 162 -7.94 20.90 -0.45
N ALA A 163 -9.02 21.23 -1.15
CA ALA A 163 -10.30 21.65 -0.58
C ALA A 163 -10.92 20.66 0.42
N ALA A 164 -10.74 19.35 0.19
CA ALA A 164 -11.27 18.28 1.03
C ALA A 164 -10.16 17.48 1.75
N PHE A 165 -8.93 17.96 1.72
CA PHE A 165 -7.83 17.30 2.41
C PHE A 165 -7.97 17.43 3.93
N VAL A 166 -7.94 16.31 4.62
CA VAL A 166 -7.86 16.24 6.08
C VAL A 166 -6.44 15.81 6.46
N PRO A 167 -5.65 16.70 7.09
CA PRO A 167 -4.38 16.31 7.71
C PRO A 167 -4.65 15.24 8.77
N THR A 168 -3.81 14.21 8.79
CA THR A 168 -3.95 13.09 9.70
C THR A 168 -2.57 12.69 10.18
N THR A 169 -2.42 12.62 11.50
CA THR A 169 -1.27 12.00 12.13
C THR A 169 -1.62 10.54 12.33
N TRP A 170 -1.08 9.70 11.46
CA TRP A 170 -1.15 8.25 11.58
C TRP A 170 -0.24 7.74 12.70
N SER A 171 -0.21 6.43 12.90
CA SER A 171 0.75 5.77 13.78
C SER A 171 2.19 6.18 13.47
N ASP A 172 3.01 6.27 14.50
CA ASP A 172 4.43 6.57 14.33
C ASP A 172 5.12 5.48 13.49
N MET A 173 6.05 5.89 12.62
CA MET A 173 6.77 4.97 11.72
C MET A 173 7.57 3.90 12.48
N GLU A 174 8.23 4.26 13.57
CA GLU A 174 9.01 3.31 14.38
C GLU A 174 8.07 2.27 15.02
N LEU A 175 6.94 2.73 15.55
CA LEU A 175 5.95 1.84 16.14
C LEU A 175 5.36 0.86 15.11
N ALA A 176 5.08 1.32 13.90
CA ALA A 176 4.58 0.47 12.82
C ALA A 176 5.60 -0.59 12.38
N ILE A 177 6.88 -0.22 12.30
CA ILE A 177 7.96 -1.18 12.02
C ILE A 177 8.03 -2.23 13.13
N ASN A 178 7.91 -1.83 14.40
CA ASN A 178 7.90 -2.75 15.53
C ASN A 178 6.72 -3.73 15.52
N TRP A 179 5.53 -3.30 15.06
CA TRP A 179 4.41 -4.24 14.87
C TRP A 179 4.70 -5.29 13.80
N ILE A 180 5.28 -4.87 12.67
CA ILE A 180 5.64 -5.77 11.58
C ILE A 180 6.72 -6.76 12.03
N THR A 181 7.85 -6.26 12.54
CA THR A 181 8.99 -7.11 12.92
C THR A 181 8.67 -7.98 14.14
N GLY A 182 7.89 -7.46 15.10
CA GLY A 182 7.40 -8.21 16.25
C GLY A 182 6.46 -9.36 15.88
N SER A 183 5.75 -9.25 14.75
CA SER A 183 4.93 -10.34 14.19
C SER A 183 5.73 -11.39 13.41
N GLY A 184 7.07 -11.25 13.35
CA GLY A 184 7.95 -12.11 12.55
C GLY A 184 8.10 -11.70 11.08
N GLY A 185 7.43 -10.62 10.66
CA GLY A 185 7.47 -10.10 9.30
C GLY A 185 8.65 -9.17 9.02
N VAL A 186 8.74 -8.75 7.76
CA VAL A 186 9.79 -7.86 7.25
C VAL A 186 9.18 -6.51 6.86
N ALA A 187 9.71 -5.42 7.42
CA ALA A 187 9.25 -4.07 7.12
C ALA A 187 9.95 -3.49 5.87
N VAL A 188 9.15 -2.98 4.93
CA VAL A 188 9.56 -2.46 3.62
C VAL A 188 9.01 -1.05 3.41
N LEU A 189 9.87 -0.08 3.08
CA LEU A 189 9.40 1.24 2.67
C LEU A 189 8.75 1.16 1.27
N ALA A 190 7.46 1.45 1.21
CA ALA A 190 6.70 1.38 -0.04
C ALA A 190 6.95 2.60 -0.94
N HIS A 191 6.96 2.34 -2.25
CA HIS A 191 6.95 3.29 -3.38
C HIS A 191 7.66 4.64 -3.11
N PRO A 192 8.95 4.63 -2.73
CA PRO A 192 9.64 5.77 -2.12
C PRO A 192 9.60 7.06 -2.96
N LEU A 193 9.56 6.95 -4.29
CA LEU A 193 9.56 8.11 -5.17
C LEU A 193 8.21 8.84 -5.25
N ARG A 194 7.10 8.19 -4.84
CA ARG A 194 5.77 8.83 -4.80
C ARG A 194 5.67 9.95 -3.77
N TYR A 195 6.54 9.93 -2.76
CA TYR A 195 6.59 10.97 -1.73
C TYR A 195 7.15 12.32 -2.25
N LYS A 196 7.73 12.35 -3.47
CA LYS A 196 8.31 13.56 -4.10
C LYS A 196 9.27 14.32 -3.18
N LEU A 197 10.05 13.58 -2.39
CA LEU A 197 11.05 14.13 -1.48
C LEU A 197 12.28 14.62 -2.25
N THR A 198 12.95 15.64 -1.72
CA THR A 198 14.32 15.94 -2.15
C THR A 198 15.25 14.80 -1.77
N ALA A 199 16.39 14.67 -2.46
CA ALA A 199 17.38 13.64 -2.15
C ALA A 199 17.90 13.71 -0.70
N SER A 200 17.97 14.90 -0.10
CA SER A 200 18.36 15.07 1.31
C SER A 200 17.28 14.55 2.27
N TRP A 201 16.01 14.82 1.99
CA TRP A 201 14.89 14.28 2.78
C TRP A 201 14.76 12.77 2.64
N MET A 202 14.93 12.23 1.42
CA MET A 202 14.93 10.79 1.20
C MET A 202 16.00 10.09 2.04
N LYS A 203 17.24 10.61 2.04
CA LYS A 203 18.33 10.06 2.87
C LYS A 203 18.02 10.10 4.38
N ARG A 204 17.37 11.15 4.85
CA ARG A 204 16.96 11.27 6.27
C ARG A 204 15.86 10.28 6.63
N LEU A 205 14.86 10.12 5.75
CA LEU A 205 13.82 9.11 5.91
C LEU A 205 14.42 7.70 5.97
N LEU A 206 15.30 7.35 5.03
CA LEU A 206 15.91 6.03 4.97
C LEU A 206 16.82 5.74 6.16
N ALA A 207 17.55 6.75 6.65
CA ALA A 207 18.33 6.62 7.87
C ALA A 207 17.43 6.30 9.08
N ALA A 208 16.36 7.08 9.29
CA ALA A 208 15.42 6.87 10.38
C ALA A 208 14.66 5.54 10.25
N PHE A 209 14.25 5.17 9.04
CA PHE A 209 13.60 3.90 8.75
C PHE A 209 14.51 2.72 9.09
N LYS A 210 15.79 2.77 8.70
CA LYS A 210 16.78 1.74 9.02
C LYS A 210 17.06 1.67 10.52
N GLU A 211 17.22 2.81 11.18
CA GLU A 211 17.45 2.91 12.63
C GLU A 211 16.29 2.30 13.43
N ALA A 212 15.06 2.50 12.98
CA ALA A 212 13.86 1.90 13.55
C ALA A 212 13.69 0.39 13.27
N GLY A 213 14.64 -0.25 12.56
CA GLY A 213 14.60 -1.68 12.25
C GLY A 213 13.99 -2.03 10.88
N GLY A 214 13.77 -1.04 10.02
CA GLY A 214 13.33 -1.26 8.64
C GLY A 214 14.35 -2.05 7.82
N GLN A 215 13.88 -3.01 7.04
CA GLN A 215 14.74 -4.04 6.40
C GLN A 215 14.76 -3.96 4.88
N GLY A 216 13.70 -3.46 4.25
CA GLY A 216 13.57 -3.40 2.80
C GLY A 216 13.06 -2.08 2.25
N ILE A 217 13.15 -1.94 0.94
CA ILE A 217 12.62 -0.81 0.17
C ILE A 217 12.10 -1.32 -1.17
N GLU A 218 10.97 -0.80 -1.64
CA GLU A 218 10.50 -1.11 -3.00
C GLU A 218 11.38 -0.48 -4.06
N VAL A 219 12.10 -1.32 -4.79
CA VAL A 219 13.00 -0.91 -5.88
C VAL A 219 12.26 -0.94 -7.22
N VAL A 220 11.42 -1.96 -7.43
CA VAL A 220 10.59 -2.09 -8.63
C VAL A 220 9.13 -1.88 -8.24
N THR A 221 8.50 -0.88 -8.86
CA THR A 221 7.08 -0.59 -8.68
C THR A 221 6.34 -0.76 -10.00
N GLY A 222 5.00 -0.84 -10.00
CA GLY A 222 4.19 -1.15 -11.18
C GLY A 222 4.41 -0.27 -12.43
N ARG A 223 4.97 0.94 -12.28
CA ARG A 223 5.40 1.73 -13.44
C ARG A 223 6.87 1.44 -13.75
N TYR A 224 7.12 0.84 -14.89
CA TYR A 224 8.48 0.61 -15.36
C TYR A 224 9.19 1.94 -15.70
N ASN A 225 10.19 2.29 -14.90
CA ASN A 225 11.13 3.37 -15.19
C ASN A 225 12.54 2.94 -14.75
N SER A 226 13.43 2.73 -15.72
CA SER A 226 14.78 2.23 -15.45
C SER A 226 15.64 3.18 -14.61
N ASP A 227 15.41 4.50 -14.72
CA ASP A 227 16.20 5.48 -13.99
C ASP A 227 15.73 5.59 -12.54
N GLU A 228 14.44 5.44 -12.30
CA GLU A 228 13.88 5.30 -10.95
C GLU A 228 14.39 4.03 -10.27
N ILE A 229 14.36 2.88 -10.96
CA ILE A 229 14.89 1.61 -10.44
C ILE A 229 16.37 1.76 -10.08
N LYS A 230 17.20 2.36 -10.94
CA LYS A 230 18.63 2.60 -10.65
C LYS A 230 18.82 3.51 -9.44
N LEU A 231 18.03 4.59 -9.34
CA LEU A 231 18.09 5.52 -8.22
C LEU A 231 17.76 4.83 -6.90
N VAL A 232 16.66 4.08 -6.86
CA VAL A 232 16.22 3.39 -5.63
C VAL A 232 17.13 2.21 -5.29
N ALA A 233 17.65 1.48 -6.28
CA ALA A 233 18.70 0.48 -6.06
C ALA A 233 19.95 1.10 -5.40
N GLY A 234 20.36 2.30 -5.84
CA GLY A 234 21.44 3.05 -5.20
C GLY A 234 21.15 3.40 -3.73
N TYR A 235 19.89 3.72 -3.40
CA TYR A 235 19.47 3.90 -2.00
C TYR A 235 19.48 2.58 -1.22
N ALA A 236 18.95 1.49 -1.79
CA ALA A 236 18.95 0.17 -1.18
C ALA A 236 20.37 -0.28 -0.82
N THR A 237 21.33 -0.16 -1.74
CA THR A 237 22.74 -0.46 -1.48
C THR A 237 23.33 0.45 -0.40
N ARG A 238 23.11 1.76 -0.47
CA ARG A 238 23.70 2.74 0.45
C ARG A 238 23.24 2.55 1.91
N PHE A 239 21.99 2.16 2.11
CA PHE A 239 21.38 2.00 3.42
C PHE A 239 21.26 0.53 3.85
N GLU A 240 21.86 -0.39 3.09
CA GLU A 240 21.85 -1.83 3.35
C GLU A 240 20.42 -2.37 3.57
N LEU A 241 19.53 -1.99 2.64
CA LEU A 241 18.14 -2.45 2.60
C LEU A 241 17.98 -3.48 1.49
N ALA A 242 17.16 -4.51 1.73
CA ALA A 242 16.77 -5.45 0.71
C ALA A 242 15.79 -4.81 -0.29
N GLY A 243 15.79 -5.29 -1.53
CA GLY A 243 14.90 -4.82 -2.58
C GLY A 243 13.60 -5.61 -2.64
N SER A 244 12.47 -4.91 -2.56
CA SER A 244 11.14 -5.46 -2.84
C SER A 244 10.67 -5.08 -4.25
N VAL A 245 9.73 -5.86 -4.78
CA VAL A 245 9.05 -5.64 -6.06
C VAL A 245 7.54 -5.75 -5.87
N GLY A 246 6.78 -4.79 -6.38
CA GLY A 246 5.33 -4.78 -6.18
C GLY A 246 4.60 -3.91 -7.20
N SER A 247 3.47 -4.39 -7.71
CA SER A 247 2.70 -3.65 -8.72
C SER A 247 2.02 -2.43 -8.13
N ASP A 248 1.62 -2.50 -6.87
CA ASP A 248 0.66 -1.59 -6.26
C ASP A 248 -0.69 -1.61 -7.02
N PHE A 249 -1.09 -2.81 -7.46
CA PHE A 249 -2.33 -3.03 -8.18
C PHE A 249 -3.55 -2.74 -7.32
N HIS A 250 -4.47 -1.93 -7.86
CA HIS A 250 -5.77 -1.63 -7.24
C HIS A 250 -6.94 -1.97 -8.15
N ASN A 251 -6.82 -1.75 -9.47
CA ASN A 251 -7.96 -1.87 -10.37
C ASN A 251 -7.51 -2.25 -11.80
N PRO A 252 -8.14 -3.24 -12.45
CA PRO A 252 -7.82 -3.63 -13.83
C PRO A 252 -8.05 -2.52 -14.87
N ALA A 253 -8.82 -1.47 -14.55
CA ALA A 253 -9.04 -0.32 -15.42
C ALA A 253 -7.76 0.52 -15.66
N ASN A 254 -6.70 0.34 -14.86
CA ASN A 254 -5.40 0.95 -15.10
C ASN A 254 -4.42 -0.06 -15.74
N PRO A 255 -4.39 -0.19 -17.09
CA PRO A 255 -3.60 -1.22 -17.76
C PRO A 255 -2.08 -1.06 -17.62
N TRP A 256 -1.63 0.07 -17.09
CA TRP A 256 -0.21 0.37 -16.86
C TRP A 256 0.31 -0.19 -15.54
N VAL A 257 -0.59 -0.58 -14.64
CA VAL A 257 -0.26 -1.19 -13.35
C VAL A 257 -1.00 -2.53 -13.31
N GLU A 258 -0.26 -3.62 -13.51
CA GLU A 258 -0.83 -4.96 -13.61
C GLU A 258 -0.03 -5.95 -12.76
N LEU A 259 -0.73 -6.92 -12.18
CA LEU A 259 -0.12 -7.95 -11.35
C LEU A 259 0.95 -8.73 -12.12
N GLY A 260 2.13 -8.90 -11.51
CA GLY A 260 3.24 -9.66 -12.11
C GLY A 260 3.92 -9.00 -13.32
N ARG A 261 3.45 -7.83 -13.77
CA ARG A 261 4.07 -7.08 -14.87
C ARG A 261 5.18 -6.16 -14.36
N LEU A 262 6.13 -6.75 -13.63
CA LEU A 262 7.23 -6.04 -12.98
C LEU A 262 8.54 -6.30 -13.72
N ALA A 263 9.44 -5.32 -13.70
CA ALA A 263 10.81 -5.57 -14.12
C ALA A 263 11.53 -6.48 -13.13
N PRO A 264 12.55 -7.23 -13.57
CA PRO A 264 13.37 -8.01 -12.65
C PRO A 264 14.06 -7.07 -11.66
N LEU A 265 14.17 -7.52 -10.42
CA LEU A 265 15.00 -6.85 -9.42
C LEU A 265 16.45 -6.83 -9.92
N PRO A 266 17.19 -5.70 -9.81
CA PRO A 266 18.59 -5.67 -10.24
C PRO A 266 19.43 -6.70 -9.48
N GLU A 267 20.23 -7.49 -10.19
CA GLU A 267 20.97 -8.66 -9.64
C GLU A 267 21.86 -8.36 -8.42
N LYS A 268 22.35 -7.12 -8.29
CA LYS A 268 23.21 -6.69 -7.18
C LYS A 268 22.44 -6.34 -5.90
N ILE A 269 21.12 -6.30 -5.95
CA ILE A 269 20.26 -5.99 -4.81
C ILE A 269 19.82 -7.30 -4.16
N LYS A 270 20.12 -7.45 -2.88
CA LYS A 270 19.60 -8.57 -2.08
C LYS A 270 18.07 -8.51 -2.11
N PRO A 271 17.38 -9.55 -2.57
CA PRO A 271 15.93 -9.53 -2.61
C PRO A 271 15.32 -9.66 -1.21
N VAL A 272 14.16 -9.04 -1.01
CA VAL A 272 13.46 -9.07 0.29
C VAL A 272 12.94 -10.46 0.64
N TRP A 273 12.64 -11.30 -0.35
CA TRP A 273 12.14 -12.67 -0.11
C TRP A 273 13.19 -13.59 0.53
N ASP A 274 14.48 -13.26 0.46
CA ASP A 274 15.54 -13.97 1.20
C ASP A 274 15.52 -13.67 2.71
N LEU A 275 14.70 -12.70 3.15
CA LEU A 275 14.50 -12.37 4.57
C LEU A 275 13.24 -13.02 5.15
N LEU A 276 12.39 -13.61 4.30
CA LEU A 276 11.18 -14.29 4.72
C LEU A 276 11.56 -15.70 5.18
N ASN A 277 11.08 -16.09 6.36
CA ASN A 277 11.29 -17.43 6.92
C ASN A 277 10.47 -18.51 6.21
#